data_AF-A0A9N9W9J7-F1
#
_entry.id   AF-A0A9N9W9J7-F1
#
_cell.length_a   1.000
_cell.length_b   1.000
_cell.length_c   1.000
_cell.angle_alpha   90.00
_cell.angle_beta   90.00
_cell.angle_gamma   90.00
#
_symmetry.space_group_name_H-M   'P 1'
#
loop_
_entity.id
_entity.type
_entity.pdbx_description
1 polymer ?
#
loop_
_entity_poly.entity_id
_entity_poly.type
_entity_poly.pdbx_seq_one_letter_code
_entity_poly.pdbx_strand_id
1 'polypeptide(L)'
;MFSVHFSLLKRGANLLQNNCRKCSSFRRGVNFLFKKNLLITNSMTSGGFMAIGDLIQQEFEYQSRVQLKRYDWGRLARMFIVGSLMGPMHHYYYIYLDKVLPKVNVKTVLKKILCDQLLASPATILCFFYGMGILESKSFKQSTYEIIDKFKYVYAGDCLYWPPVQFVNFYYLPTEYRVFYINFATMIFNIFLSYMKHFDQH
;
A
#
# COMPACT_ATOMS: atom_id res chain seq x y z
N MET A 1 32.75 -27.33 -40.70
CA MET A 1 31.49 -26.55 -40.61
C MET A 1 30.54 -27.00 -39.49
N PHE A 2 30.52 -28.28 -39.09
CA PHE A 2 29.59 -28.79 -38.07
C PHE A 2 29.89 -28.42 -36.61
N SER A 3 31.14 -28.09 -36.25
CA SER A 3 31.51 -27.83 -34.85
C SER A 3 31.05 -26.47 -34.30
N VAL A 4 30.81 -25.48 -35.18
CA VAL A 4 30.37 -24.13 -34.78
C VAL A 4 28.86 -24.08 -34.55
N HIS A 5 28.10 -24.87 -35.33
CA HIS A 5 26.64 -24.95 -35.18
C HIS A 5 26.23 -25.65 -33.89
N PHE A 6 27.02 -26.63 -33.43
CA PHE A 6 26.76 -27.36 -32.18
C PHE A 6 27.07 -26.51 -30.93
N SER A 7 28.08 -25.64 -30.98
CA SER A 7 28.43 -24.75 -29.86
C SER A 7 27.43 -23.61 -29.66
N LEU A 8 26.84 -23.09 -30.75
CA LEU A 8 25.76 -22.10 -30.72
C LEU A 8 24.46 -22.69 -30.14
N LEU A 9 24.10 -23.92 -30.52
CA LEU A 9 22.95 -24.63 -29.95
C LEU A 9 23.12 -24.91 -28.44
N LYS A 10 24.33 -25.29 -28.00
CA LYS A 10 24.64 -25.51 -26.58
C LYS A 10 24.60 -24.20 -25.78
N ARG A 11 25.05 -23.08 -26.35
CA ARG A 11 24.93 -21.74 -25.73
C ARG A 11 23.47 -21.29 -25.63
N GLY A 12 22.66 -21.49 -26.67
CA GLY A 12 21.22 -21.19 -26.66
C GLY A 12 20.45 -22.01 -25.62
N ALA A 13 20.72 -23.31 -25.52
CA ALA A 13 20.12 -24.19 -24.51
C ALA A 13 20.50 -23.79 -23.08
N ASN A 14 21.76 -23.42 -22.84
CA ASN A 14 22.23 -22.95 -21.53
C ASN A 14 21.62 -21.59 -21.13
N LEU A 15 21.40 -20.68 -22.08
CA LEU A 15 20.72 -19.39 -21.83
C LEU A 15 19.24 -19.59 -21.49
N LEU A 16 18.54 -20.48 -22.23
CA LEU A 16 17.15 -20.84 -21.94
C LEU A 16 17.02 -21.55 -20.59
N GLN A 17 17.94 -22.46 -20.27
CA GLN A 17 17.95 -23.19 -19.00
C GLN A 17 18.29 -22.26 -17.81
N ASN A 18 19.19 -21.29 -17.99
CA ASN A 18 19.48 -20.26 -16.98
C ASN A 18 18.30 -19.29 -16.78
N ASN A 19 17.60 -18.89 -17.84
CA ASN A 19 16.38 -18.08 -17.71
C ASN A 19 15.25 -18.84 -17.02
N CYS A 20 15.07 -20.13 -17.32
CA CYS A 20 14.07 -20.99 -16.68
C CYS A 20 14.40 -21.23 -15.18
N ARG A 21 15.70 -21.38 -14.84
CA ARG A 21 16.17 -21.47 -13.45
C ARG A 21 16.01 -20.15 -12.68
N LYS A 22 16.34 -18.99 -13.26
CA LYS A 22 16.07 -17.66 -12.68
C LYS A 22 14.58 -17.44 -12.43
N CYS A 23 13.73 -17.82 -13.40
CA CYS A 23 12.28 -17.78 -13.26
C CYS A 23 11.80 -18.70 -12.11
N SER A 24 12.42 -19.87 -11.90
CA SER A 24 12.11 -20.77 -10.78
C SER A 24 12.55 -20.24 -9.41
N SER A 25 13.63 -19.46 -9.36
CA SER A 25 14.18 -18.90 -8.13
C SER A 25 13.44 -17.63 -7.72
N PHE A 26 13.10 -16.78 -8.70
CA PHE A 26 12.19 -15.65 -8.52
C PHE A 26 10.81 -16.13 -8.05
N ARG A 27 10.24 -17.14 -8.72
CA ARG A 27 8.96 -17.75 -8.32
C ARG A 27 9.02 -18.42 -6.94
N ARG A 28 10.18 -18.97 -6.53
CA ARG A 28 10.40 -19.48 -5.17
C ARG A 28 10.50 -18.37 -4.13
N GLY A 29 11.22 -17.28 -4.42
CA GLY A 29 11.31 -16.11 -3.55
C GLY A 29 9.95 -15.44 -3.35
N VAL A 30 9.20 -15.25 -4.43
CA VAL A 30 7.82 -14.76 -4.41
C VAL A 30 6.92 -15.72 -3.62
N ASN A 31 6.97 -17.04 -3.88
CA ASN A 31 6.17 -17.99 -3.09
C ASN A 31 6.57 -18.02 -1.60
N PHE A 32 7.85 -17.85 -1.25
CA PHE A 32 8.30 -17.83 0.14
C PHE A 32 7.83 -16.56 0.87
N LEU A 33 8.02 -15.39 0.26
CA LEU A 33 7.56 -14.09 0.77
C LEU A 33 6.04 -14.01 0.89
N PHE A 34 5.31 -14.43 -0.15
CA PHE A 34 3.86 -14.29 -0.23
C PHE A 34 3.05 -15.49 0.31
N LYS A 35 3.64 -16.67 0.56
CA LYS A 35 2.89 -17.81 1.16
C LYS A 35 3.28 -18.17 2.58
N LYS A 36 4.56 -18.02 2.97
CA LYS A 36 5.03 -18.49 4.28
C LYS A 36 5.03 -17.38 5.34
N ASN A 37 5.29 -16.13 4.93
CA ASN A 37 5.37 -14.95 5.81
C ASN A 37 4.50 -13.78 5.29
N LEU A 38 3.34 -14.08 4.71
CA LEU A 38 2.48 -13.09 4.05
C LEU A 38 2.11 -11.92 4.98
N LEU A 39 1.89 -12.19 6.27
CA LEU A 39 1.61 -11.15 7.26
C LEU A 39 2.79 -10.19 7.45
N ILE A 40 4.00 -10.71 7.65
CA ILE A 40 5.21 -9.89 7.85
C ILE A 40 5.50 -9.07 6.59
N THR A 41 5.37 -9.70 5.41
CA THR A 41 5.57 -9.01 4.14
C THR A 41 4.56 -7.87 3.99
N ASN A 42 3.27 -8.12 4.25
CA ASN A 42 2.21 -7.10 4.17
C ASN A 42 2.45 -5.95 5.17
N SER A 43 2.87 -6.25 6.39
CA SER A 43 3.29 -5.25 7.38
C SER A 43 4.41 -4.38 6.83
N MET A 44 5.54 -4.98 6.47
CA MET A 44 6.74 -4.24 6.06
C MET A 44 6.51 -3.45 4.77
N THR A 45 5.76 -4.00 3.81
CA THR A 45 5.42 -3.27 2.58
C THR A 45 4.48 -2.10 2.87
N SER A 46 3.49 -2.29 3.74
CA SER A 46 2.56 -1.22 4.13
C SER A 46 3.29 -0.05 4.81
N GLY A 47 4.15 -0.36 5.80
CA GLY A 47 5.02 0.64 6.42
C GLY A 47 5.94 1.34 5.42
N GLY A 48 6.57 0.57 4.53
CA GLY A 48 7.45 1.11 3.48
C GLY A 48 6.73 2.06 2.53
N PHE A 49 5.54 1.71 2.03
CA PHE A 49 4.77 2.59 1.17
C PHE A 49 4.30 3.86 1.88
N MET A 50 3.96 3.78 3.17
CA MET A 50 3.57 4.96 3.92
C MET A 50 4.77 5.89 4.16
N ALA A 51 5.94 5.33 4.44
CA ALA A 51 7.19 6.09 4.54
C ALA A 51 7.57 6.75 3.20
N ILE A 52 7.45 6.04 2.07
CA ILE A 52 7.74 6.61 0.74
C ILE A 52 6.78 7.75 0.42
N GLY A 53 5.48 7.57 0.66
CA GLY A 53 4.49 8.64 0.45
C GLY A 53 4.79 9.87 1.31
N ASP A 54 5.23 9.65 2.56
CA ASP A 54 5.65 10.73 3.44
C ASP A 54 6.92 11.45 2.97
N LEU A 55 7.94 10.74 2.47
CA LEU A 55 9.13 11.37 1.88
C LEU A 55 8.78 12.27 0.70
N ILE A 56 7.90 11.82 -0.19
CA ILE A 56 7.44 12.60 -1.33
C ILE A 56 6.68 13.84 -0.85
N GLN A 57 5.82 13.68 0.15
CA GLN A 57 5.07 14.79 0.72
C GLN A 57 5.98 15.83 1.38
N GLN A 58 6.98 15.39 2.15
CA GLN A 58 7.96 16.30 2.76
C GLN A 58 8.80 17.03 1.70
N GLU A 59 9.13 16.38 0.58
CA GLU A 59 9.78 17.05 -0.54
C GLU A 59 8.89 18.15 -1.14
N PHE A 60 7.58 17.91 -1.32
CA PHE A 60 6.65 18.96 -1.76
C PHE A 60 6.57 20.12 -0.77
N GLU A 61 6.53 19.86 0.53
CA GLU A 61 6.51 20.89 1.58
C GLU A 61 7.78 21.75 1.57
N TYR A 62 8.94 21.13 1.36
CA TYR A 62 10.23 21.82 1.23
C TYR A 62 10.30 22.69 -0.03
N GLN A 63 9.92 22.15 -1.20
CA GLN A 63 9.93 22.88 -2.47
C GLN A 63 8.93 24.05 -2.46
N SER A 64 7.80 23.87 -1.77
CA SER A 64 6.77 24.91 -1.59
C SER A 64 7.14 25.97 -0.53
N ARG A 65 8.32 25.86 0.10
CA ARG A 65 8.81 26.73 1.18
C ARG A 65 7.91 26.81 2.42
N VAL A 66 7.08 25.79 2.61
CA VAL A 66 6.21 25.68 3.79
C VAL A 66 7.04 25.25 4.99
N GLN A 67 8.03 24.38 4.78
CA GLN A 67 8.96 23.90 5.81
C GLN A 67 10.40 24.27 5.48
N LEU A 68 11.16 24.71 6.50
CA LEU A 68 12.58 25.05 6.36
C LEU A 68 13.48 23.80 6.31
N LYS A 69 13.07 22.73 7.00
CA LYS A 69 13.79 21.46 7.05
C LYS A 69 13.27 20.53 5.97
N ARG A 70 14.18 19.99 5.16
CA ARG A 70 13.82 19.09 4.05
C ARG A 70 13.21 17.76 4.50
N TYR A 71 13.77 17.15 5.54
CA TYR A 71 13.30 15.86 6.05
C TYR A 71 13.18 15.82 7.58
N ASP A 72 11.98 15.51 8.07
CA ASP A 72 11.69 15.04 9.42
C ASP A 72 11.68 13.50 9.46
N TRP A 73 12.83 12.95 9.86
CA TRP A 73 13.02 11.51 10.06
C TRP A 73 12.15 10.94 11.19
N GLY A 74 11.74 11.75 12.17
CA GLY A 74 10.83 11.34 13.23
C GLY A 74 9.41 11.14 12.70
N ARG A 75 8.90 12.08 11.90
CA ARG A 75 7.65 11.90 11.13
C ARG A 75 7.70 10.66 10.26
N LEU A 76 8.78 10.47 9.50
CA LEU A 76 8.96 9.31 8.63
C LEU A 76 8.90 7.98 9.40
N ALA A 77 9.61 7.89 10.52
CA ALA A 77 9.63 6.68 11.35
C ALA A 77 8.24 6.36 11.92
N ARG A 78 7.48 7.37 12.34
CA ARG A 78 6.12 7.20 12.86
C ARG A 78 5.16 6.72 11.77
N MET A 79 5.24 7.31 10.58
CA MET A 79 4.50 6.87 9.39
C MET A 79 4.83 5.41 9.05
N PHE A 80 6.11 5.02 9.08
CA PHE A 80 6.51 3.63 8.86
C PHE A 80 5.92 2.66 9.91
N ILE A 81 5.98 3.03 11.20
CA ILE A 81 5.47 2.21 12.30
C ILE A 81 3.96 2.01 12.17
N VAL A 82 3.18 3.09 12.02
CA VAL A 82 1.73 3.00 11.89
C VAL A 82 1.35 2.16 10.67
N GLY A 83 2.02 2.34 9.53
CA GLY A 83 1.73 1.57 8.31
C GLY A 83 2.02 0.09 8.49
N SER A 84 3.11 -0.23 9.20
CA SER A 84 3.47 -1.61 9.52
C SER A 84 2.46 -2.30 10.43
N LEU A 85 1.87 -1.56 11.38
CA LEU A 85 0.81 -2.04 12.27
C LEU A 85 -0.54 -2.18 11.57
N MET A 86 -0.81 -1.39 10.53
CA MET A 86 -2.04 -1.48 9.75
C MET A 86 -2.03 -2.65 8.75
N GLY A 87 -0.86 -3.10 8.28
CA GLY A 87 -0.74 -4.22 7.35
C GLY A 87 -1.45 -5.52 7.82
N PRO A 88 -1.26 -5.97 9.08
CA PRO A 88 -1.97 -7.13 9.64
C PRO A 88 -3.48 -6.90 9.73
N MET A 89 -3.92 -5.70 10.11
CA MET A 89 -5.35 -5.35 10.18
C MET A 89 -6.00 -5.54 8.80
N HIS A 90 -5.40 -5.00 7.74
CA HIS A 90 -5.89 -5.18 6.37
C HIS A 90 -5.81 -6.64 5.91
N HIS A 91 -4.74 -7.35 6.26
CA HIS A 91 -4.57 -8.76 5.91
C HIS A 91 -5.72 -9.63 6.44
N TYR A 92 -6.05 -9.50 7.74
CA TYR A 92 -7.15 -10.28 8.32
C TYR A 92 -8.51 -9.81 7.85
N TYR A 93 -8.70 -8.50 7.65
CA TYR A 93 -9.94 -7.96 7.12
C TYR A 93 -10.29 -8.55 5.74
N TYR A 94 -9.35 -8.56 4.79
CA TYR A 94 -9.62 -9.11 3.46
C TYR A 94 -9.83 -10.63 3.49
N ILE A 95 -9.11 -11.37 4.33
CA ILE A 95 -9.37 -12.81 4.53
C ILE A 95 -10.80 -13.04 5.05
N TYR A 96 -11.24 -12.24 6.03
CA TYR A 96 -12.60 -12.33 6.55
C TYR A 96 -13.64 -11.97 5.49
N LEU A 97 -13.42 -10.89 4.76
CA LEU A 97 -14.32 -10.41 3.70
C LEU A 97 -14.47 -11.45 2.59
N ASP A 98 -13.39 -12.12 2.19
CA ASP A 98 -13.43 -13.19 1.19
C ASP A 98 -14.15 -14.46 1.69
N LYS A 99 -14.08 -14.75 2.99
CA LYS A 99 -14.86 -15.85 3.60
C LYS A 99 -16.36 -15.56 3.61
N VAL A 100 -16.76 -14.33 3.93
CA VAL A 100 -18.17 -13.92 4.00
C VAL A 100 -18.76 -13.70 2.60
N LEU A 101 -17.95 -13.22 1.65
CA LEU A 101 -18.35 -12.89 0.29
C LEU A 101 -17.49 -13.63 -0.76
N PRO A 102 -17.61 -14.98 -0.86
CA PRO A 102 -16.71 -15.79 -1.69
C PRO A 102 -17.03 -15.75 -3.21
N LYS A 103 -18.22 -15.27 -3.60
CA LYS A 103 -18.68 -15.32 -5.00
C LYS A 103 -17.99 -14.24 -5.85
N VAL A 104 -17.45 -14.62 -7.00
CA VAL A 104 -16.83 -13.70 -7.96
C VAL A 104 -17.87 -13.21 -8.98
N ASN A 105 -18.76 -12.32 -8.55
CA ASN A 105 -19.72 -11.65 -9.46
C ASN A 105 -19.85 -10.16 -9.11
N VAL A 106 -20.38 -9.37 -10.07
CA VAL A 106 -20.47 -7.91 -9.96
C VAL A 106 -21.21 -7.49 -8.69
N LYS A 107 -22.31 -8.16 -8.35
CA LYS A 107 -23.09 -7.88 -7.13
C LYS A 107 -22.25 -8.07 -5.86
N THR A 108 -21.43 -9.11 -5.79
CA THR A 108 -20.54 -9.34 -4.66
C THR A 108 -19.40 -8.34 -4.61
N VAL A 109 -18.83 -7.96 -5.76
CA VAL A 109 -17.78 -6.93 -5.84
C VAL A 109 -18.30 -5.59 -5.33
N LEU A 110 -19.50 -5.17 -5.76
CA LEU A 110 -20.14 -3.96 -5.26
C LEU A 110 -20.38 -4.01 -3.75
N LYS A 111 -20.82 -5.16 -3.22
CA LYS A 111 -20.97 -5.35 -1.77
C LYS A 111 -19.64 -5.23 -1.03
N LYS A 112 -18.55 -5.79 -1.57
CA LYS A 112 -17.21 -5.66 -0.98
C LYS A 112 -16.78 -4.20 -0.94
N ILE A 113 -16.93 -3.46 -2.04
CA ILE A 113 -16.61 -2.02 -2.11
C ILE A 113 -17.43 -1.24 -1.06
N LEU A 114 -18.73 -1.50 -0.95
CA LEU A 114 -19.57 -0.84 0.06
C LEU A 114 -19.14 -1.19 1.49
N CYS A 115 -18.79 -2.44 1.76
CA CYS A 115 -18.27 -2.84 3.08
C CYS A 115 -16.91 -2.20 3.40
N ASP A 116 -16.00 -2.11 2.43
CA ASP A 116 -14.73 -1.41 2.59
C ASP A 116 -15.00 0.04 2.97
N GLN A 117 -15.81 0.74 2.18
CA GLN A 117 -16.07 2.16 2.36
C GLN A 117 -16.83 2.47 3.65
N LEU A 118 -17.82 1.65 4.05
CA LEU A 118 -18.63 1.93 5.24
C LEU A 118 -18.02 1.47 6.55
N LEU A 119 -17.14 0.45 6.53
CA LEU A 119 -16.61 -0.15 7.75
C LEU A 119 -15.09 -0.07 7.81
N ALA A 120 -14.39 -0.53 6.76
CA ALA A 120 -12.94 -0.61 6.78
C ALA A 120 -12.28 0.76 6.68
N SER A 121 -12.74 1.63 5.79
CA SER A 121 -12.19 2.98 5.60
C SER A 121 -12.31 3.83 6.86
N PRO A 122 -13.48 3.97 7.51
CA PRO A 122 -13.60 4.69 8.78
C PRO A 122 -12.69 4.12 9.87
N ALA A 123 -12.66 2.79 10.03
CA ALA A 123 -11.81 2.15 11.02
C ALA A 123 -10.32 2.37 10.74
N THR A 124 -9.91 2.27 9.47
CA THR A 124 -8.54 2.51 9.00
C THR A 124 -8.10 3.95 9.30
N ILE A 125 -8.95 4.93 9.01
CA ILE A 125 -8.68 6.35 9.30
C ILE A 125 -8.52 6.56 10.81
N LEU A 126 -9.44 6.03 11.63
CA LEU A 126 -9.36 6.15 13.08
C LEU A 126 -8.07 5.51 13.64
N CYS A 127 -7.74 4.29 13.19
CA CYS A 127 -6.51 3.60 13.58
C CYS A 127 -5.27 4.39 13.17
N PHE A 128 -5.24 4.97 11.98
CA PHE A 128 -4.14 5.80 11.52
C PHE A 128 -3.96 7.04 12.39
N PHE A 129 -5.02 7.83 12.61
CA PHE A 129 -4.91 9.07 13.37
C PHE A 129 -4.62 8.84 14.85
N TYR A 130 -5.25 7.87 15.52
CA TYR A 130 -4.92 7.53 16.90
C TYR A 130 -3.51 6.94 17.01
N GLY A 131 -3.11 6.07 16.07
CA GLY A 131 -1.76 5.50 16.02
C GLY A 131 -0.70 6.58 15.90
N MET A 132 -0.90 7.53 14.99
CA MET A 132 -0.03 8.69 14.84
C MET A 132 -0.06 9.58 16.10
N GLY A 133 -1.23 9.85 16.67
CA GLY A 133 -1.37 10.65 17.89
C GLY A 133 -0.57 10.09 19.07
N ILE A 134 -0.62 8.76 19.28
CA ILE A 134 0.19 8.07 20.29
C ILE A 134 1.68 8.28 20.04
N LEU A 135 2.14 8.08 18.80
CA LEU A 135 3.55 8.24 18.45
C LEU A 135 4.02 9.71 18.42
N GLU A 136 3.09 10.65 18.27
CA GLU A 136 3.30 12.09 18.41
C GLU A 136 3.21 12.55 19.88
N SER A 137 2.98 11.63 20.83
CA SER A 137 2.77 11.93 22.25
C SER A 137 1.62 12.91 22.51
N LYS A 138 0.59 12.90 21.65
CA LYS A 138 -0.65 13.65 21.84
C LYS A 138 -1.53 12.97 22.88
N SER A 139 -2.25 13.76 23.67
CA SER A 139 -3.32 13.24 24.51
C SER A 139 -4.45 12.65 23.67
N PHE A 140 -5.24 11.76 24.27
CA PHE A 140 -6.43 11.20 23.63
C PHE A 140 -7.37 12.31 23.14
N LYS A 141 -7.63 13.31 23.97
CA LYS A 141 -8.48 14.46 23.65
C LYS A 141 -7.98 15.24 22.44
N GLN A 142 -6.68 15.52 22.35
CA GLN A 142 -6.08 16.18 21.18
C GLN A 142 -6.24 15.35 19.91
N SER A 143 -5.98 14.05 19.99
CA SER A 143 -6.13 13.13 18.86
C SER A 143 -7.59 13.05 18.39
N THR A 144 -8.54 12.99 19.31
CA THR A 144 -9.98 13.01 18.98
C THR A 144 -10.39 14.31 18.28
N TYR A 145 -9.92 15.47 18.74
CA TYR A 145 -10.23 16.73 18.07
C TYR A 145 -9.64 16.80 16.65
N GLU A 146 -8.39 16.37 16.48
CA GLU A 146 -7.77 16.30 15.15
C GLU A 146 -8.56 15.38 14.21
N ILE A 147 -9.02 14.23 14.71
CA ILE A 147 -9.89 13.34 13.94
C ILE A 147 -11.19 14.05 13.57
N ILE A 148 -11.90 14.66 14.52
CA ILE A 148 -13.19 15.32 14.24
C ILE A 148 -13.05 16.37 13.14
N ASP A 149 -11.97 17.15 13.17
CA ASP A 149 -11.72 18.19 12.19
C ASP A 149 -11.41 17.63 10.79
N LYS A 150 -10.56 16.59 10.74
CA LYS A 150 -10.00 16.08 9.47
C LYS A 150 -10.77 14.93 8.85
N PHE A 151 -11.51 14.17 9.65
CA PHE A 151 -12.11 12.89 9.25
C PHE A 151 -12.98 13.05 8.00
N LYS A 152 -13.81 14.09 7.95
CA LYS A 152 -14.70 14.33 6.81
C LYS A 152 -13.93 14.52 5.49
N TYR A 153 -12.78 15.20 5.52
CA TYR A 153 -11.97 15.46 4.33
C TYR A 153 -11.20 14.22 3.90
N VAL A 154 -10.61 13.49 4.86
CA VAL A 154 -9.88 12.26 4.58
C VAL A 154 -10.82 11.17 4.07
N TYR A 155 -11.98 11.02 4.71
CA TYR A 155 -13.00 10.06 4.32
C TYR A 155 -13.62 10.40 2.96
N ALA A 156 -13.92 11.67 2.69
CA ALA A 156 -14.36 12.09 1.36
C ALA A 156 -13.28 11.82 0.29
N GLY A 157 -12.01 12.09 0.60
CA GLY A 157 -10.88 11.76 -0.26
C GLY A 157 -10.79 10.26 -0.56
N ASP A 158 -10.94 9.41 0.46
CA ASP A 158 -10.98 7.95 0.34
C ASP A 158 -12.10 7.48 -0.59
N CYS A 159 -13.33 7.95 -0.34
CA CYS A 159 -14.53 7.65 -1.12
C CYS A 159 -14.45 8.13 -2.57
N LEU A 160 -13.73 9.20 -2.85
CA LEU A 160 -13.56 9.71 -4.22
C LEU A 160 -12.39 9.03 -4.94
N TYR A 161 -11.35 8.64 -4.21
CA TYR A 161 -10.13 8.10 -4.79
C TYR A 161 -10.22 6.60 -5.07
N TRP A 162 -10.63 5.81 -4.08
CA TRP A 162 -10.54 4.35 -4.18
C TRP A 162 -11.54 3.71 -5.13
N PRO A 163 -12.83 4.12 -5.22
CA PRO A 163 -13.76 3.47 -6.14
C PRO A 163 -13.33 3.57 -7.61
N PRO A 164 -12.89 4.72 -8.14
CA PRO A 164 -12.33 4.79 -9.49
C PRO A 164 -11.05 3.96 -9.65
N VAL A 165 -10.14 4.01 -8.67
CA VAL A 165 -8.91 3.20 -8.69
C VAL A 165 -9.23 1.71 -8.77
N GLN A 166 -10.14 1.22 -7.92
CA GLN A 166 -10.57 -0.17 -7.89
C GLN A 166 -11.33 -0.56 -9.15
N PHE A 167 -12.13 0.33 -9.72
CA PHE A 167 -12.78 0.10 -11.00
C PHE A 167 -11.73 -0.18 -12.10
N VAL A 168 -10.71 0.66 -12.23
CA VAL A 168 -9.62 0.43 -13.19
C VAL A 168 -8.87 -0.87 -12.91
N ASN A 169 -8.58 -1.15 -11.64
CA ASN A 169 -7.88 -2.36 -11.21
C ASN A 169 -8.60 -3.65 -11.62
N PHE A 170 -9.92 -3.72 -11.40
CA PHE A 170 -10.69 -4.93 -11.68
C PHE A 170 -11.23 -5.01 -13.11
N TYR A 171 -11.54 -3.87 -13.74
CA TYR A 171 -12.17 -3.83 -15.06
C TYR A 171 -11.15 -3.81 -16.21
N TYR A 172 -10.12 -2.97 -16.13
CA TYR A 172 -9.19 -2.74 -17.24
C TYR A 172 -7.89 -3.54 -17.13
N LEU A 173 -7.39 -3.79 -15.92
CA LEU A 173 -6.06 -4.37 -15.76
C LEU A 173 -6.05 -5.91 -15.72
N PRO A 174 -5.19 -6.56 -16.53
CA PRO A 174 -4.86 -7.97 -16.36
C PRO A 174 -4.30 -8.24 -14.96
N THR A 175 -4.59 -9.42 -14.41
CA THR A 175 -4.21 -9.81 -13.03
C THR A 175 -2.73 -9.59 -12.71
N GLU A 176 -1.85 -9.77 -13.69
CA GLU A 176 -0.39 -9.62 -13.58
C GLU A 176 0.04 -8.19 -13.19
N TYR A 177 -0.70 -7.17 -13.62
CA TYR A 177 -0.36 -5.76 -13.40
C TYR A 177 -1.08 -5.14 -12.19
N ARG A 178 -2.13 -5.79 -11.68
CA ARG A 178 -2.99 -5.27 -10.60
C ARG A 178 -2.22 -4.92 -9.33
N VAL A 179 -1.30 -5.79 -8.92
CA VAL A 179 -0.50 -5.59 -7.70
C VAL A 179 0.37 -4.34 -7.82
N PHE A 180 1.04 -4.17 -8.96
CA PHE A 180 1.87 -2.99 -9.21
C PHE A 180 1.03 -1.71 -9.23
N TYR A 181 -0.09 -1.72 -9.96
CA TYR A 181 -0.99 -0.58 -10.06
C TYR A 181 -1.56 -0.17 -8.69
N ILE A 182 -2.08 -1.12 -7.90
CA ILE A 182 -2.61 -0.83 -6.57
C ILE A 182 -1.53 -0.28 -5.66
N ASN A 183 -0.32 -0.85 -5.67
CA ASN A 183 0.79 -0.32 -4.87
C ASN A 183 1.15 1.12 -5.25
N PHE A 184 1.15 1.45 -6.54
CA PHE A 184 1.36 2.82 -7.01
C PHE A 184 0.23 3.76 -6.57
N ALA A 185 -1.03 3.32 -6.71
CA ALA A 185 -2.18 4.09 -6.25
C ALA A 185 -2.17 4.31 -4.73
N THR A 186 -1.78 3.31 -3.94
CA THR A 186 -1.60 3.41 -2.49
C THR A 186 -0.55 4.46 -2.15
N MET A 187 0.58 4.50 -2.88
CA MET A 187 1.61 5.50 -2.66
C MET A 187 1.07 6.92 -2.87
N ILE A 188 0.29 7.18 -3.93
CA ILE A 188 -0.35 8.48 -4.16
C ILE A 188 -1.30 8.83 -3.01
N PHE A 189 -2.11 7.88 -2.55
CA PHE A 189 -3.01 8.13 -1.42
C PHE A 189 -2.24 8.40 -0.12
N ASN A 190 -1.09 7.76 0.09
CA ASN A 190 -0.23 8.01 1.26
C ASN A 190 0.39 9.42 1.24
N ILE A 191 0.67 10.00 0.07
CA ILE A 191 1.07 11.41 -0.05
C ILE A 191 -0.06 12.30 0.45
N PHE A 192 -1.28 12.08 -0.05
CA PHE A 192 -2.48 12.80 0.41
C PHE A 192 -2.70 12.63 1.92
N LEU A 193 -2.58 11.41 2.44
CA LEU A 193 -2.79 11.14 3.86
C LEU A 193 -1.70 11.81 4.73
N SER A 194 -0.45 11.80 4.27
CA SER A 194 0.65 12.51 4.92
C SER A 194 0.41 14.02 4.96
N TYR A 195 -0.06 14.61 3.85
CA TYR A 195 -0.45 16.02 3.78
C TYR A 195 -1.57 16.32 4.78
N MET A 196 -2.68 15.56 4.72
CA MET A 196 -3.82 15.74 5.61
C MET A 196 -3.43 15.58 7.08
N LYS A 197 -2.47 14.72 7.41
CA LYS A 197 -2.02 14.55 8.78
C LYS A 197 -1.21 15.75 9.30
N HIS A 198 -0.49 16.47 8.44
CA HIS A 198 0.49 17.48 8.85
C HIS A 198 0.21 18.91 8.36
N PHE A 199 -0.86 19.16 7.61
CA PHE A 199 -1.09 20.51 7.04
C PHE A 199 -1.27 21.62 8.08
N ASP A 200 -1.75 21.33 9.29
CA ASP A 200 -1.90 22.34 10.37
C ASP A 200 -0.60 22.62 11.14
N GLN A 201 0.47 21.88 10.86
CA GLN A 201 1.78 22.12 11.49
C GLN A 201 2.57 23.22 10.79
N HIS A 202 1.94 23.90 9.82
CA HIS A 202 2.47 24.94 8.96
C HIS A 202 1.82 26.29 9.28
#